data_AF-A0A9P0NLR4-F1
#
_entry.id   AF-A0A9P0NLR4-F1
#
_cell.length_a   1.000
_cell.length_b   1.000
_cell.length_c   1.000
_cell.angle_alpha   90.00
_cell.angle_beta   90.00
_cell.angle_gamma   90.00
#
_symmetry.space_group_name_H-M   'P 1'
#
loop_
_entity.id
_entity.type
_entity.pdbx_description
1 polymer ?
#
loop_
_entity_poly.entity_id
_entity_poly.type
_entity_poly.pdbx_seq_one_letter_code
_entity_poly.pdbx_strand_id
1 'polypeptide(L)'
;MGQYLLIKLPDEAVWPHEFKELNKIYLEDTIKNISDKSIFIEDVFNYAIKLILYRVNDKYSFKDEDMMYNFFNVNRALEDIKDTDGEAKRNDEKFPAAEHPTSKQVDDWCMSVFRFYNFFYTKSLVNTMRSTFEYLIDGLSYYQRTLNSERAPILKIKLTLIDSEIGIEPTWRMISSALKHVTSNALNVTTTLTRWGFNHIKMNDYFYKKNISKNKDVLAAAKEVENATRPLKIEIEKVISEYSNKYQEIWVEHHHKIENINWLLEKQSELDSIRYVFDHMKQTIDTIYDEPSSVEIGPLEIQLDEFKESLREEIISWQILFANGVLESSKLKYLCKYIAEKYNIIASPNQ
;
A
#
# COMPACT_ATOMS: atom_id res chain seq x y z
N MET A 1 -21.80 -2.81 -15.73
CA MET A 1 -20.76 -3.84 -15.98
C MET A 1 -19.71 -3.67 -14.90
N GLY A 2 -19.41 -4.71 -14.13
CA GLY A 2 -18.38 -4.64 -13.09
C GLY A 2 -17.03 -4.34 -13.73
N GLN A 3 -16.41 -3.23 -13.33
CA GLN A 3 -15.10 -2.82 -13.80
C GLN A 3 -14.07 -3.68 -13.06
N TYR A 4 -13.22 -4.40 -13.81
CA TYR A 4 -12.13 -5.14 -13.18
C TYR A 4 -11.10 -4.16 -12.64
N LEU A 5 -10.78 -4.29 -11.36
CA LEU A 5 -9.68 -3.59 -10.72
C LEU A 5 -8.59 -4.62 -10.44
N LEU A 6 -7.34 -4.28 -10.71
CA LEU A 6 -6.20 -5.17 -10.47
C LEU A 6 -5.61 -5.00 -9.07
N ILE A 7 -6.07 -4.01 -8.31
CA ILE A 7 -5.64 -3.73 -6.94
C ILE A 7 -6.87 -3.80 -6.05
N LYS A 8 -6.72 -4.46 -4.90
CA LYS A 8 -7.72 -4.51 -3.84
C LYS A 8 -7.30 -3.57 -2.72
N LEU A 9 -8.20 -2.64 -2.39
CA LEU A 9 -8.13 -1.91 -1.13
C LEU A 9 -8.76 -2.78 -0.03
N PRO A 10 -8.11 -2.87 1.14
CA PRO A 10 -8.62 -3.69 2.23
C PRO A 10 -9.83 -2.99 2.89
N ASP A 11 -10.69 -3.79 3.51
CA ASP A 11 -11.87 -3.31 4.23
C ASP A 11 -11.51 -2.80 5.63
N GLU A 12 -10.34 -3.18 6.14
CA GLU A 12 -9.73 -2.76 7.40
C GLU A 12 -8.24 -2.42 7.16
N ALA A 13 -7.62 -1.62 8.03
CA ALA A 13 -6.22 -1.29 7.87
C ALA A 13 -5.32 -2.51 8.06
N VAL A 14 -4.39 -2.70 7.11
CA VAL A 14 -3.44 -3.82 7.13
C VAL A 14 -2.00 -3.32 7.15
N TRP A 15 -1.08 -4.13 7.65
CA TRP A 15 0.33 -3.79 7.61
C TRP A 15 0.84 -3.72 6.15
N PRO A 16 1.86 -2.89 5.83
CA PRO A 16 2.36 -2.78 4.46
C PRO A 16 2.84 -4.09 3.81
N HIS A 17 3.27 -5.08 4.59
CA HIS A 17 3.64 -6.40 4.08
C HIS A 17 2.39 -7.26 3.76
N GLU A 18 1.35 -7.17 4.59
CA GLU A 18 0.04 -7.78 4.32
C GLU A 18 -0.63 -7.14 3.11
N PHE A 19 -0.52 -5.83 2.95
CA PHE A 19 -1.04 -5.12 1.77
C PHE A 19 -0.41 -5.63 0.47
N LYS A 20 0.90 -5.93 0.49
CA LYS A 20 1.59 -6.57 -0.64
C LYS A 20 1.02 -7.95 -0.93
N GLU A 21 0.86 -8.79 0.09
CA GLU A 21 0.43 -10.18 -0.09
C GLU A 21 -1.03 -10.27 -0.52
N LEU A 22 -1.92 -9.49 0.11
CA LEU A 22 -3.32 -9.35 -0.27
C LEU A 22 -3.44 -9.00 -1.76
N ASN A 23 -2.69 -7.99 -2.20
CA ASN A 23 -2.73 -7.56 -3.59
C ASN A 23 -2.08 -8.56 -4.54
N LYS A 24 -1.04 -9.30 -4.11
CA LYS A 24 -0.46 -10.36 -4.93
C LYS A 24 -1.48 -11.46 -5.22
N ILE A 25 -2.13 -11.99 -4.18
CA ILE A 25 -3.15 -13.04 -4.32
C ILE A 25 -4.30 -12.54 -5.18
N TYR A 26 -4.84 -11.36 -4.87
CA TYR A 26 -5.95 -10.78 -5.61
C TYR A 26 -5.61 -10.52 -7.09
N LEU A 27 -4.39 -10.06 -7.37
CA LEU A 27 -3.90 -9.82 -8.73
C LEU A 27 -3.79 -11.13 -9.52
N GLU A 28 -3.23 -12.17 -8.92
CA GLU A 28 -3.09 -13.51 -9.53
C GLU A 28 -4.47 -14.08 -9.89
N ASP A 29 -5.42 -14.05 -8.95
CA ASP A 29 -6.79 -14.53 -9.17
C ASP A 29 -7.54 -13.71 -10.23
N THR A 30 -7.42 -12.39 -10.19
CA THR A 30 -8.07 -11.49 -11.14
C THR A 30 -7.54 -11.69 -12.56
N ILE A 31 -6.22 -11.83 -12.70
CA ILE A 31 -5.59 -12.04 -14.01
C ILE A 31 -5.92 -13.43 -14.55
N LYS A 32 -5.96 -14.45 -13.71
CA LYS A 32 -6.42 -15.78 -14.11
C LYS A 32 -7.86 -15.72 -14.63
N ASN A 33 -8.76 -15.04 -13.93
CA ASN A 33 -10.15 -14.87 -14.37
C ASN A 33 -10.26 -14.10 -15.70
N ILE A 34 -9.48 -13.01 -15.85
CA ILE A 34 -9.41 -12.28 -17.12
C ILE A 34 -8.88 -13.18 -18.24
N SER A 35 -7.83 -13.96 -17.99
CA SER A 35 -7.24 -14.89 -18.94
C SER A 35 -8.22 -15.99 -19.35
N ASP A 36 -8.88 -16.66 -18.40
CA ASP A 36 -9.84 -17.73 -18.68
C ASP A 36 -11.03 -17.22 -19.52
N LYS A 37 -11.55 -16.03 -19.19
CA LYS A 37 -12.59 -15.37 -19.99
C LYS A 37 -12.09 -14.95 -21.36
N SER A 38 -10.85 -14.48 -21.45
CA SER A 38 -10.20 -14.07 -22.69
C SER A 38 -10.04 -15.27 -23.63
N ILE A 39 -9.58 -16.41 -23.13
CA ILE A 39 -9.48 -17.68 -23.87
C ILE A 39 -10.85 -18.12 -24.39
N PHE A 40 -11.87 -18.11 -23.54
CA PHE A 40 -13.22 -18.47 -23.98
C PHE A 40 -13.75 -17.56 -25.10
N ILE A 41 -13.53 -16.25 -24.99
CA ILE A 41 -13.94 -15.29 -26.02
C ILE A 41 -13.14 -15.51 -27.32
N GLU A 42 -11.84 -15.80 -27.21
CA GLU A 42 -11.00 -16.14 -28.35
C GLU A 42 -11.50 -17.41 -29.08
N ASP A 43 -11.92 -18.45 -28.35
CA ASP A 43 -12.50 -19.66 -28.96
C ASP A 43 -13.79 -19.36 -29.74
N VAL A 44 -14.67 -18.53 -29.18
CA VAL A 44 -15.90 -18.07 -29.84
C VAL A 44 -15.58 -17.22 -31.08
N PHE A 45 -14.59 -16.34 -30.97
CA PHE A 45 -14.10 -15.52 -32.07
C PHE A 45 -13.52 -16.38 -33.20
N ASN A 46 -12.67 -17.35 -32.87
CA ASN A 46 -12.11 -18.31 -33.81
C ASN A 46 -13.24 -19.11 -34.48
N TYR A 47 -14.26 -19.55 -33.75
CA TYR A 47 -15.43 -20.20 -34.32
C TYR A 47 -16.21 -19.31 -35.30
N ALA A 48 -16.36 -18.01 -35.00
CA ALA A 48 -17.00 -17.08 -35.94
C ALA A 48 -16.20 -16.94 -37.24
N ILE A 49 -14.87 -16.88 -37.16
CA ILE A 49 -13.98 -16.91 -38.34
C ILE A 49 -14.14 -18.23 -39.10
N LYS A 50 -14.20 -19.38 -38.41
CA LYS A 50 -14.46 -20.69 -39.04
C LYS A 50 -15.73 -20.65 -39.89
N LEU A 51 -16.82 -20.09 -39.34
CA LEU A 51 -18.10 -19.98 -40.04
C LEU A 51 -18.01 -19.08 -41.28
N ILE A 52 -17.28 -17.95 -41.19
CA ILE A 52 -17.03 -17.06 -42.34
C ILE A 52 -16.26 -17.81 -43.42
N LEU A 53 -15.17 -18.48 -43.06
CA LEU A 53 -14.34 -19.22 -44.02
C LEU A 53 -15.12 -20.38 -44.67
N TYR A 54 -15.93 -21.10 -43.90
CA TYR A 54 -16.78 -22.20 -44.39
C TYR A 54 -17.85 -21.71 -45.37
N ARG A 55 -18.52 -20.58 -45.07
CA ARG A 55 -19.54 -19.98 -45.94
C ARG A 55 -19.01 -19.46 -47.27
N VAL A 56 -17.73 -19.10 -47.32
CA VAL A 56 -17.11 -18.47 -48.50
C VAL A 56 -16.49 -19.50 -49.45
N ASN A 57 -16.25 -20.74 -49.01
CA ASN A 57 -15.39 -21.65 -49.74
C ASN A 57 -15.87 -23.11 -49.70
N ASP A 58 -16.78 -23.50 -50.61
CA ASP A 58 -17.15 -24.91 -50.86
C ASP A 58 -15.96 -25.82 -51.26
N LYS A 59 -14.78 -25.24 -51.54
CA LYS A 59 -13.58 -25.96 -52.02
C LYS A 59 -12.58 -26.40 -50.94
N TYR A 60 -12.74 -25.97 -49.69
CA TYR A 60 -11.75 -26.28 -48.64
C TYR A 60 -12.44 -26.89 -47.43
N SER A 61 -12.70 -28.20 -47.48
CA SER A 61 -12.86 -29.00 -46.27
C SER A 61 -11.57 -28.89 -45.45
N PHE A 62 -11.61 -28.19 -44.32
CA PHE A 62 -10.47 -28.13 -43.41
C PHE A 62 -10.09 -29.56 -43.00
N LYS A 63 -8.85 -29.96 -43.30
CA LYS A 63 -8.34 -31.29 -42.90
C LYS A 63 -7.90 -31.32 -41.43
N ASP A 64 -7.61 -30.17 -40.84
CA ASP A 64 -7.17 -30.03 -39.45
C ASP A 64 -7.44 -28.61 -38.91
N GLU A 65 -7.69 -28.46 -37.60
CA GLU A 65 -7.98 -27.17 -36.95
C GLU A 65 -6.78 -26.22 -36.94
N ASP A 66 -5.56 -26.78 -36.87
CA ASP A 66 -4.31 -26.01 -36.84
C ASP A 66 -4.05 -25.26 -38.15
N MET A 67 -4.57 -25.74 -39.28
CA MET A 67 -4.38 -25.08 -40.59
C MET A 67 -5.18 -23.79 -40.75
N MET A 68 -6.07 -23.47 -39.83
CA MET A 68 -6.85 -22.23 -39.84
C MET A 68 -6.00 -21.01 -39.49
N TYR A 69 -5.01 -21.21 -38.61
CA TYR A 69 -4.05 -20.17 -38.27
C TYR A 69 -3.10 -19.85 -39.43
N ASN A 70 -3.01 -20.72 -40.44
CA ASN A 70 -2.28 -20.45 -41.68
C ASN A 70 -2.98 -19.43 -42.59
N PHE A 71 -4.28 -19.14 -42.36
CA PHE A 71 -5.00 -18.09 -43.09
C PHE A 71 -4.82 -16.70 -42.48
N PHE A 72 -4.37 -16.61 -41.23
CA PHE A 72 -3.94 -15.34 -40.68
C PHE A 72 -2.52 -15.07 -41.13
N ASN A 73 -2.33 -13.98 -41.87
CA ASN A 73 -0.99 -13.47 -42.08
C ASN A 73 -0.43 -12.99 -40.73
N VAL A 74 0.29 -13.87 -40.04
CA VAL A 74 0.87 -13.64 -38.70
C VAL A 74 1.64 -12.33 -38.65
N ASN A 75 2.40 -12.00 -39.70
CA ASN A 75 3.15 -10.74 -39.76
C ASN A 75 2.22 -9.52 -39.80
N ARG A 76 1.12 -9.57 -40.58
CA ARG A 76 0.08 -8.51 -40.57
C ARG A 76 -0.71 -8.47 -39.26
N ALA A 77 -0.88 -9.60 -38.59
CA ALA A 77 -1.61 -9.70 -37.32
C ALA A 77 -0.80 -9.20 -36.11
N LEU A 78 0.53 -9.23 -36.20
CA LEU A 78 1.46 -8.70 -35.21
C LEU A 78 1.79 -7.22 -35.38
N GLU A 79 1.35 -6.59 -36.48
CA GLU A 79 1.50 -5.15 -36.65
C GLU A 79 0.87 -4.37 -35.49
N ASP A 80 1.39 -3.16 -35.27
CA ASP A 80 0.85 -2.22 -34.29
C ASP A 80 -0.61 -1.90 -34.62
N ILE A 81 -1.46 -2.05 -33.60
CA ILE A 81 -2.86 -1.66 -33.66
C ILE A 81 -2.93 -0.13 -33.66
N LYS A 82 -3.59 0.45 -34.65
CA LYS A 82 -3.75 1.89 -34.84
C LYS A 82 -5.12 2.33 -34.36
N ASP A 83 -5.28 3.63 -34.06
CA ASP A 83 -6.57 4.20 -33.68
C ASP A 83 -7.65 3.99 -34.77
N THR A 84 -7.23 3.97 -36.03
CA THR A 84 -8.10 3.68 -37.19
C THR A 84 -8.60 2.24 -37.25
N ASP A 85 -8.00 1.29 -36.51
CA ASP A 85 -8.48 -0.10 -36.46
C ASP A 85 -9.78 -0.23 -35.63
N GLY A 86 -10.05 0.74 -34.74
CA GLY A 86 -11.31 0.87 -34.01
C GLY A 86 -12.40 1.62 -34.77
N GLU A 87 -12.04 2.30 -35.85
CA GLU A 87 -12.99 2.96 -36.73
C GLU A 87 -13.60 1.90 -37.66
N ALA A 88 -14.85 1.53 -37.40
CA ALA A 88 -15.64 0.92 -38.47
C ALA A 88 -15.65 1.95 -39.60
N LYS A 89 -15.00 1.65 -40.74
CA LYS A 89 -15.13 2.46 -41.94
C LYS A 89 -16.62 2.54 -42.28
N ARG A 90 -17.30 3.59 -41.80
CA ARG A 90 -18.65 4.00 -42.19
C ARG A 90 -18.56 4.71 -43.54
N ASN A 91 -17.89 4.09 -44.48
CA ASN A 91 -18.13 4.40 -45.87
C ASN A 91 -19.10 3.33 -46.32
N ASP A 92 -20.19 3.76 -46.97
CA ASP A 92 -21.22 2.92 -47.60
C ASP A 92 -20.68 1.95 -48.68
N GLU A 93 -19.37 1.70 -48.72
CA GLU A 93 -18.80 0.48 -49.25
C GLU A 93 -19.24 -0.68 -48.35
N LYS A 94 -20.50 -1.11 -48.52
CA LYS A 94 -20.87 -2.50 -48.34
C LYS A 94 -19.67 -3.31 -48.82
N PHE A 95 -19.06 -4.13 -47.95
CA PHE A 95 -18.13 -5.16 -48.41
C PHE A 95 -18.76 -5.75 -49.67
N PRO A 96 -18.17 -5.54 -50.86
CA PRO A 96 -18.87 -5.87 -52.08
C PRO A 96 -19.22 -7.35 -51.95
N ALA A 97 -20.52 -7.63 -52.00
CA ALA A 97 -21.04 -8.99 -51.90
C ALA A 97 -20.58 -9.71 -53.16
N ALA A 98 -19.33 -10.13 -53.17
CA ALA A 98 -18.80 -10.99 -54.20
C ALA A 98 -19.49 -12.34 -53.98
N GLU A 99 -20.29 -12.78 -54.95
CA GLU A 99 -20.89 -14.13 -54.94
C GLU A 99 -19.82 -15.21 -54.74
N HIS A 100 -18.57 -14.94 -55.17
CA HIS A 100 -17.38 -15.77 -54.95
C HIS A 100 -16.17 -14.90 -54.56
N PRO A 101 -15.93 -14.66 -53.26
CA PRO A 101 -14.77 -13.90 -52.79
C PRO A 101 -13.44 -14.60 -53.15
N THR A 102 -12.44 -13.82 -53.56
CA THR A 102 -11.07 -14.32 -53.72
C THR A 102 -10.43 -14.60 -52.36
N SER A 103 -9.45 -15.52 -52.30
CA SER A 103 -8.70 -15.81 -51.06
C SER A 103 -8.09 -14.55 -50.41
N LYS A 104 -7.71 -13.55 -51.22
CA LYS A 104 -7.17 -12.27 -50.74
C LYS A 104 -8.23 -11.42 -50.06
N GLN A 105 -9.44 -11.35 -50.63
CA GLN A 105 -10.56 -10.61 -50.02
C GLN A 105 -10.96 -11.23 -48.67
N VAL A 106 -10.94 -12.55 -48.57
CA VAL A 106 -11.22 -13.27 -47.33
C VAL A 106 -10.16 -13.00 -46.26
N ASP A 107 -8.86 -13.03 -46.62
CA ASP A 107 -7.77 -12.63 -45.72
C ASP A 107 -7.96 -11.19 -45.23
N ASP A 108 -8.26 -10.24 -46.12
CA ASP A 108 -8.46 -8.84 -45.76
C ASP A 108 -9.67 -8.63 -44.83
N TRP A 109 -10.77 -9.39 -45.01
CA TRP A 109 -11.93 -9.35 -44.11
C TRP A 109 -11.61 -9.93 -42.73
N CYS A 110 -10.97 -11.10 -42.69
CA CYS A 110 -10.56 -11.75 -41.44
C CYS A 110 -9.57 -10.87 -40.67
N MET A 111 -8.61 -10.26 -41.35
CA MET A 111 -7.63 -9.33 -40.76
C MET A 111 -8.28 -8.06 -40.22
N SER A 112 -9.28 -7.52 -40.92
CA SER A 112 -10.02 -6.33 -40.46
C SER A 112 -10.79 -6.62 -39.18
N VAL A 113 -11.50 -7.75 -39.14
CA VAL A 113 -12.23 -8.23 -37.96
C VAL A 113 -11.26 -8.51 -36.80
N PHE A 114 -10.14 -9.19 -37.07
CA PHE A 114 -9.09 -9.46 -36.09
C PHE A 114 -8.53 -8.19 -35.43
N ARG A 115 -8.20 -7.18 -36.23
CA ARG A 115 -7.66 -5.90 -35.74
C ARG A 115 -8.69 -5.12 -34.93
N PHE A 116 -9.93 -5.08 -35.39
CA PHE A 116 -11.02 -4.41 -34.71
C PHE A 116 -11.21 -4.94 -33.27
N TYR A 117 -11.30 -6.25 -33.09
CA TYR A 117 -11.47 -6.84 -31.77
C TYR A 117 -10.25 -6.64 -30.87
N ASN A 118 -9.04 -6.84 -31.41
CA ASN A 118 -7.82 -6.63 -30.64
C ASN A 118 -7.61 -5.15 -30.25
N PHE A 119 -8.11 -4.20 -31.04
CA PHE A 119 -8.15 -2.78 -30.65
C PHE A 119 -8.98 -2.57 -29.39
N PHE A 120 -10.23 -3.03 -29.37
CA PHE A 120 -11.09 -2.87 -28.21
C PHE A 120 -10.59 -3.65 -26.99
N TYR A 121 -10.01 -4.83 -27.20
CA TYR A 121 -9.39 -5.59 -26.13
C TYR A 121 -8.20 -4.83 -25.51
N THR A 122 -7.28 -4.33 -26.34
CA THR A 122 -6.14 -3.51 -25.88
C THR A 122 -6.61 -2.26 -25.13
N LYS A 123 -7.60 -1.54 -25.69
CA LYS A 123 -8.18 -0.34 -25.07
C LYS A 123 -8.84 -0.65 -23.73
N SER A 124 -9.50 -1.80 -23.62
CA SER A 124 -10.11 -2.25 -22.37
C SER A 124 -9.06 -2.54 -21.30
N LEU A 125 -7.94 -3.19 -21.66
CA LEU A 125 -6.83 -3.41 -20.72
C LEU A 125 -6.17 -2.10 -20.26
N VAL A 126 -5.98 -1.15 -21.18
CA VAL A 126 -5.48 0.20 -20.85
C VAL A 126 -6.43 0.91 -19.88
N ASN A 127 -7.75 0.87 -20.14
CA ASN A 127 -8.74 1.47 -19.25
C ASN A 127 -8.78 0.80 -17.87
N THR A 128 -8.71 -0.54 -17.82
CA THR A 128 -8.63 -1.31 -16.57
C THR A 128 -7.41 -0.89 -15.74
N MET A 129 -6.25 -0.72 -16.39
CA MET A 129 -5.02 -0.24 -15.75
C MET A 129 -5.17 1.18 -15.22
N ARG A 130 -5.69 2.10 -16.04
CA ARG A 130 -5.91 3.49 -15.65
C ARG A 130 -6.84 3.56 -14.44
N SER A 131 -8.00 2.91 -14.51
CA SER A 131 -8.98 2.90 -13.43
C SER A 131 -8.51 2.18 -12.18
N THR A 132 -7.62 1.19 -12.30
CA THR A 132 -6.95 0.58 -11.14
C THR A 132 -6.10 1.61 -10.38
N PHE A 133 -5.33 2.44 -11.10
CA PHE A 133 -4.50 3.45 -10.45
C PHE A 133 -5.31 4.65 -9.96
N GLU A 134 -6.32 5.09 -10.71
CA GLU A 134 -7.29 6.10 -10.25
C GLU A 134 -7.96 5.64 -8.93
N TYR A 135 -8.39 4.38 -8.87
CA TYR A 135 -8.97 3.80 -7.65
C TYR A 135 -8.00 3.78 -6.47
N LEU A 136 -6.73 3.44 -6.70
CA LEU A 136 -5.69 3.50 -5.66
C LEU A 136 -5.40 4.95 -5.24
N ILE A 137 -5.35 5.89 -6.18
CA ILE A 137 -5.17 7.33 -5.90
C ILE A 137 -6.31 7.84 -5.02
N ASP A 138 -7.56 7.52 -5.36
CA ASP A 138 -8.73 7.88 -4.56
C ASP A 138 -8.69 7.22 -3.17
N GLY A 139 -8.14 6.01 -3.11
CA GLY A 139 -7.85 5.31 -1.87
C GLY A 139 -6.81 6.03 -1.01
N LEU A 140 -5.72 6.52 -1.59
CA LEU A 140 -4.60 7.13 -0.85
C LEU A 140 -4.77 8.63 -0.62
N SER A 141 -5.71 9.27 -1.32
CA SER A 141 -5.91 10.72 -1.26
C SER A 141 -6.46 11.16 0.09
N TYR A 142 -5.58 11.73 0.91
CA TYR A 142 -5.89 12.29 2.24
C TYR A 142 -7.10 13.23 2.22
N TYR A 143 -7.12 14.20 1.30
CA TYR A 143 -8.15 15.24 1.22
C TYR A 143 -9.52 14.72 0.77
N GLN A 144 -9.55 13.70 -0.10
CA GLN A 144 -10.81 13.09 -0.51
C GLN A 144 -11.40 12.20 0.60
N ARG A 145 -10.56 11.61 1.45
CA ARG A 145 -11.00 10.82 2.62
C ARG A 145 -11.46 11.67 3.79
N THR A 146 -10.83 12.81 4.04
CA THR A 146 -11.31 13.75 5.07
C THR A 146 -12.70 14.30 4.77
N LEU A 147 -13.09 14.35 3.48
CA LEU A 147 -14.45 14.72 3.05
C LEU A 147 -15.44 13.54 3.07
N ASN A 148 -14.97 12.29 3.05
CA ASN A 148 -15.77 11.07 3.03
C ASN A 148 -15.42 10.17 4.23
N SER A 149 -16.05 10.44 5.38
CA SER A 149 -15.79 9.77 6.67
C SER A 149 -16.12 8.27 6.74
N GLU A 150 -16.65 7.67 5.66
CA GLU A 150 -17.08 6.27 5.63
C GLU A 150 -15.99 5.30 5.15
N ARG A 151 -14.84 5.79 4.67
CA ARG A 151 -13.78 4.90 4.13
C ARG A 151 -12.77 4.49 5.19
N ALA A 152 -12.76 3.20 5.51
CA ALA A 152 -11.80 2.59 6.42
C ALA A 152 -10.34 2.82 5.98
N PRO A 153 -9.39 3.03 6.92
CA PRO A 153 -7.97 3.18 6.63
C PRO A 153 -7.41 1.97 5.87
N ILE A 154 -6.40 2.19 5.03
CA ILE A 154 -5.80 1.16 4.14
C ILE A 154 -4.59 0.53 4.83
N LEU A 155 -3.75 1.36 5.44
CA LEU A 155 -2.46 0.92 5.96
C LEU A 155 -2.37 1.17 7.45
N LYS A 156 -1.78 0.19 8.11
CA LYS A 156 -1.50 0.21 9.54
C LYS A 156 -0.03 0.47 9.79
N ILE A 157 0.24 1.39 10.71
CA ILE A 157 1.57 1.69 11.24
C ILE A 157 1.47 1.79 12.76
N LYS A 158 2.60 1.72 13.45
CA LYS A 158 2.69 1.99 14.89
C LYS A 158 3.63 3.16 15.15
N LEU A 159 3.29 3.96 16.14
CA LEU A 159 4.20 4.93 16.73
C LEU A 159 5.13 4.17 17.68
N THR A 160 6.41 4.51 17.66
CA THR A 160 7.44 3.86 18.48
C THR A 160 8.30 4.90 19.17
N LEU A 161 8.78 4.61 20.37
CA LEU A 161 9.79 5.41 21.07
C LEU A 161 11.05 4.55 21.21
N ILE A 162 12.13 4.90 20.51
CA ILE A 162 13.40 4.18 20.54
C ILE A 162 14.49 5.19 20.85
N ASP A 163 15.31 4.93 21.87
CA ASP A 163 16.44 5.78 22.25
C ASP A 163 16.07 7.27 22.41
N SER A 164 14.91 7.55 23.00
CA SER A 164 14.37 8.92 23.17
C SER A 164 13.94 9.63 21.88
N GLU A 165 13.83 8.90 20.76
CA GLU A 165 13.31 9.41 19.49
C GLU A 165 11.96 8.76 19.16
N ILE A 166 10.97 9.60 18.83
CA ILE A 166 9.69 9.12 18.30
C ILE A 166 9.85 8.82 16.82
N GLY A 167 9.50 7.58 16.46
CA GLY A 167 9.49 7.10 15.10
C GLY A 167 8.18 6.43 14.72
N ILE A 168 8.15 5.93 13.50
CA ILE A 168 7.09 5.06 13.01
C ILE A 168 7.68 3.73 12.56
N GLU A 169 6.93 2.67 12.80
CA GLU A 169 7.21 1.36 12.23
C GLU A 169 5.95 0.81 11.54
N PRO A 170 6.05 0.33 10.29
CA PRO A 170 7.23 0.39 9.44
C PRO A 170 7.56 1.83 8.98
N THR A 171 8.84 2.07 8.67
CA THR A 171 9.32 3.39 8.22
C THR A 171 8.62 3.86 6.94
N TRP A 172 8.60 5.18 6.67
CA TRP A 172 8.06 5.75 5.42
C TRP A 172 8.65 5.09 4.16
N ARG A 173 9.94 4.75 4.20
CA ARG A 173 10.61 4.06 3.08
C ARG A 173 10.00 2.69 2.82
N MET A 174 9.65 1.94 3.86
CA MET A 174 9.01 0.63 3.75
C MET A 174 7.57 0.76 3.24
N ILE A 175 6.81 1.74 3.73
CA ILE A 175 5.46 2.07 3.25
C ILE A 175 5.49 2.41 1.75
N SER A 176 6.35 3.36 1.35
CA SER A 176 6.52 3.76 -0.05
C SER A 176 6.97 2.60 -0.93
N SER A 177 7.87 1.74 -0.43
CA SER A 177 8.29 0.52 -1.12
C SER A 177 7.13 -0.45 -1.34
N ALA A 178 6.22 -0.59 -0.37
CA ALA A 178 5.04 -1.44 -0.51
C ALA A 178 4.09 -0.94 -1.60
N LEU A 179 3.77 0.35 -1.60
CA LEU A 179 2.92 0.95 -2.62
C LEU A 179 3.56 0.86 -4.02
N LYS A 180 4.87 1.10 -4.13
CA LYS A 180 5.62 0.92 -5.39
C LYS A 180 5.61 -0.52 -5.87
N HIS A 181 5.74 -1.49 -4.98
CA HIS A 181 5.70 -2.91 -5.33
C HIS A 181 4.32 -3.30 -5.88
N VAL A 182 3.24 -2.92 -5.20
CA VAL A 182 1.86 -3.19 -5.66
C VAL A 182 1.60 -2.54 -7.03
N THR A 183 1.99 -1.27 -7.19
CA THR A 183 1.85 -0.54 -8.47
C THR A 183 2.66 -1.20 -9.59
N SER A 184 3.89 -1.63 -9.31
CA SER A 184 4.77 -2.29 -10.28
C SER A 184 4.25 -3.66 -10.67
N ASN A 185 3.71 -4.43 -9.73
CA ASN A 185 3.11 -5.73 -10.02
C ASN A 185 1.89 -5.58 -10.92
N ALA A 186 1.01 -4.61 -10.63
CA ALA A 186 -0.13 -4.31 -11.49
C ALA A 186 0.32 -3.92 -12.92
N LEU A 187 1.36 -3.07 -13.06
CA LEU A 187 1.94 -2.73 -14.36
C LEU A 187 2.46 -3.96 -15.11
N ASN A 188 3.23 -4.80 -14.41
CA ASN A 188 3.92 -5.93 -15.02
C ASN A 188 2.97 -7.07 -15.39
N VAL A 189 1.94 -7.33 -14.59
CA VAL A 189 1.08 -8.50 -14.81
C VAL A 189 0.28 -8.40 -16.10
N THR A 190 -0.04 -7.20 -16.58
CA THR A 190 -0.74 -7.06 -17.87
C THR A 190 0.09 -7.55 -19.05
N THR A 191 1.41 -7.68 -18.89
CA THR A 191 2.30 -8.28 -19.90
C THR A 191 2.21 -9.80 -19.98
N THR A 192 1.51 -10.44 -19.04
CA THR A 192 1.21 -11.88 -19.10
C THR A 192 -0.02 -12.18 -19.95
N LEU A 193 -0.90 -11.18 -20.13
CA LEU A 193 -2.05 -11.30 -21.02
C LEU A 193 -1.59 -11.28 -22.49
N THR A 194 -2.14 -12.21 -23.24
CA THR A 194 -1.85 -12.45 -24.65
C THR A 194 -2.89 -11.79 -25.54
N ARG A 195 -2.45 -11.34 -26.72
CA ARG A 195 -3.32 -10.86 -27.80
C ARG A 195 -4.21 -12.02 -28.28
N TRP A 196 -5.49 -11.75 -28.59
CA TRP A 196 -6.38 -12.78 -29.12
C TRP A 196 -5.86 -13.32 -30.45
N GLY A 197 -5.99 -14.63 -30.64
CA GLY A 197 -5.51 -15.38 -31.80
C GLY A 197 -4.04 -15.78 -31.72
N PHE A 198 -3.37 -15.52 -30.59
CA PHE A 198 -1.96 -15.83 -30.39
C PHE A 198 -1.68 -16.70 -29.15
N ASN A 199 -2.72 -17.17 -28.44
CA ASN A 199 -2.55 -18.02 -27.25
C ASN A 199 -1.78 -19.31 -27.55
N HIS A 200 -2.02 -19.90 -28.72
CA HIS A 200 -1.39 -21.14 -29.16
C HIS A 200 0.05 -20.95 -29.67
N ILE A 201 0.45 -19.72 -30.04
CA ILE A 201 1.74 -19.47 -30.72
C ILE A 201 2.89 -19.25 -29.72
N LYS A 202 2.64 -19.02 -28.43
CA LYS A 202 3.67 -18.67 -27.42
C LYS A 202 4.67 -17.59 -27.89
N MET A 203 4.31 -16.79 -28.90
CA MET A 203 5.18 -15.76 -29.45
C MET A 203 5.16 -14.55 -28.52
N ASN A 204 6.34 -14.00 -28.26
CA ASN A 204 6.47 -12.84 -27.40
C ASN A 204 6.11 -11.57 -28.20
N ASP A 205 4.81 -11.23 -28.21
CA ASP A 205 4.30 -10.00 -28.82
C ASP A 205 4.69 -8.77 -27.97
N TYR A 206 5.94 -8.35 -28.17
CA TYR A 206 6.55 -7.25 -27.43
C TYR A 206 5.80 -5.92 -27.65
N PHE A 207 5.32 -5.67 -28.87
CA PHE A 207 4.65 -4.42 -29.23
C PHE A 207 3.31 -4.27 -28.51
N TYR A 208 2.48 -5.32 -28.49
CA TYR A 208 1.22 -5.34 -27.75
C TYR A 208 1.41 -5.06 -26.26
N LYS A 209 2.34 -5.79 -25.63
CA LYS A 209 2.63 -5.63 -24.20
C LYS A 209 3.14 -4.23 -23.88
N LYS A 210 3.92 -3.64 -24.77
CA LYS A 210 4.43 -2.27 -24.65
C LYS A 210 3.32 -1.23 -24.80
N ASN A 211 2.37 -1.44 -25.71
CA ASN A 211 1.25 -0.51 -25.94
C ASN A 211 0.32 -0.40 -24.73
N ILE A 212 0.26 -1.42 -23.88
CA ILE A 212 -0.49 -1.40 -22.62
C ILE A 212 0.37 -0.83 -21.48
N SER A 213 1.50 -1.49 -21.16
CA SER A 213 2.34 -1.16 -20.00
C SER A 213 3.04 0.21 -20.10
N LYS A 214 3.32 0.68 -21.32
CA LYS A 214 3.94 1.99 -21.58
C LYS A 214 2.97 3.00 -22.17
N ASN A 215 1.67 2.74 -22.06
CA ASN A 215 0.67 3.74 -22.41
C ASN A 215 0.88 5.00 -21.57
N LYS A 216 0.83 6.18 -22.20
CA LYS A 216 1.11 7.46 -21.53
C LYS A 216 0.16 7.71 -20.36
N ASP A 217 -1.12 7.40 -20.53
CA ASP A 217 -2.15 7.64 -19.51
C ASP A 217 -1.96 6.68 -18.32
N VAL A 218 -1.62 5.41 -18.60
CA VAL A 218 -1.32 4.42 -17.57
C VAL A 218 -0.07 4.80 -16.77
N LEU A 219 1.00 5.23 -17.46
CA LEU A 219 2.22 5.69 -16.79
C LEU A 219 2.00 6.98 -16.00
N ALA A 220 1.17 7.89 -16.51
CA ALA A 220 0.80 9.11 -15.80
C ALA A 220 0.05 8.78 -14.50
N ALA A 221 -0.98 7.93 -14.58
CA ALA A 221 -1.74 7.48 -13.41
C ALA A 221 -0.86 6.71 -12.41
N ALA A 222 0.01 5.81 -12.87
CA ALA A 222 0.94 5.10 -11.99
C ALA A 222 1.92 6.05 -11.27
N LYS A 223 2.37 7.12 -11.94
CA LYS A 223 3.22 8.15 -11.33
C LYS A 223 2.42 9.00 -10.32
N GLU A 224 1.15 9.24 -10.59
CA GLU A 224 0.28 10.02 -9.72
C GLU A 224 -0.01 9.31 -8.39
N VAL A 225 0.02 7.97 -8.35
CA VAL A 225 0.00 7.20 -7.09
C VAL A 225 1.12 7.66 -6.14
N GLU A 226 2.34 7.90 -6.65
CA GLU A 226 3.45 8.41 -5.81
C GLU A 226 3.16 9.82 -5.29
N ASN A 227 2.55 10.68 -6.10
CA ASN A 227 2.17 12.04 -5.69
C ASN A 227 1.06 12.02 -4.62
N ALA A 228 0.08 11.13 -4.74
CA ALA A 228 -1.02 10.98 -3.80
C ALA A 228 -0.54 10.59 -2.39
N THR A 229 0.61 9.90 -2.28
CA THR A 229 1.19 9.51 -1.00
C THR A 229 1.98 10.61 -0.31
N ARG A 230 2.42 11.64 -1.02
CA ARG A 230 3.30 12.68 -0.48
C ARG A 230 2.70 13.46 0.71
N PRO A 231 1.42 13.86 0.69
CA PRO A 231 0.78 14.51 1.84
C PRO A 231 0.80 13.64 3.10
N LEU A 232 0.69 12.31 2.96
CA LEU A 232 0.66 11.38 4.10
C LEU A 232 1.94 11.46 4.93
N LYS A 233 3.10 11.62 4.27
CA LYS A 233 4.37 11.77 4.98
C LYS A 233 4.36 13.00 5.91
N ILE A 234 3.83 14.12 5.41
CA ILE A 234 3.75 15.37 6.16
C ILE A 234 2.79 15.21 7.35
N GLU A 235 1.65 14.55 7.16
CA GLU A 235 0.71 14.32 8.26
C GLU A 235 1.27 13.36 9.32
N ILE A 236 2.03 12.34 8.93
CA ILE A 236 2.76 11.50 9.89
C ILE A 236 3.76 12.34 10.70
N GLU A 237 4.54 13.20 10.04
CA GLU A 237 5.51 14.08 10.71
C GLU A 237 4.82 15.05 11.70
N LYS A 238 3.61 15.52 11.39
CA LYS A 238 2.80 16.32 12.32
C LYS A 238 2.38 15.52 13.54
N VAL A 239 1.92 14.28 13.38
CA VAL A 239 1.54 13.44 14.52
C VAL A 239 2.73 13.06 15.38
N ILE A 240 3.88 12.74 14.76
CA ILE A 240 5.14 12.58 15.51
C ILE A 240 5.44 13.84 16.33
N SER A 241 5.32 15.02 15.72
CA SER A 241 5.59 16.30 16.41
C SER A 241 4.59 16.60 17.53
N GLU A 242 3.31 16.29 17.33
CA GLU A 242 2.26 16.45 18.33
C GLU A 242 2.52 15.59 19.56
N TYR A 243 2.72 14.29 19.36
CA TYR A 243 3.05 13.37 20.45
C TYR A 243 4.38 13.74 21.09
N SER A 244 5.37 14.14 20.28
CA SER A 244 6.67 14.60 20.78
C SER A 244 6.54 15.77 21.75
N ASN A 245 5.81 16.82 21.36
CA ASN A 245 5.61 17.98 22.22
C ASN A 245 4.78 17.65 23.46
N LYS A 246 3.78 16.76 23.32
CA LYS A 246 2.86 16.41 24.41
C LYS A 246 3.54 15.70 25.57
N TYR A 247 4.55 14.88 25.27
CA TYR A 247 5.16 13.97 26.24
C TYR A 247 6.68 14.16 26.35
N GLN A 248 7.22 15.26 25.81
CA GLN A 248 8.65 15.61 25.80
C GLN A 248 9.32 15.49 27.18
N GLU A 249 8.58 15.80 28.25
CA GLU A 249 9.09 15.77 29.63
C GLU A 249 9.36 14.34 30.14
N ILE A 250 8.83 13.31 29.46
CA ILE A 250 8.92 11.91 29.89
C ILE A 250 10.20 11.25 29.37
N TRP A 251 10.55 11.39 28.09
CA TRP A 251 11.70 10.67 27.48
C TRP A 251 12.98 11.52 27.36
N VAL A 252 13.25 12.40 28.32
CA VAL A 252 14.48 13.21 28.31
C VAL A 252 15.73 12.34 28.45
N GLU A 253 16.86 12.75 27.85
CA GLU A 253 18.16 12.10 28.05
C GLU A 253 18.49 11.85 29.53
N HIS A 254 19.06 10.68 29.82
CA HIS A 254 19.31 10.19 31.18
C HIS A 254 20.07 11.19 32.08
N HIS A 255 21.01 11.96 31.53
CA HIS A 255 21.77 12.95 32.29
C HIS A 255 20.87 14.08 32.81
N HIS A 256 19.99 14.62 31.97
CA HIS A 256 19.04 15.66 32.39
C HIS A 256 18.04 15.11 33.41
N LYS A 257 17.75 13.80 33.36
CA LYS A 257 16.92 13.15 34.40
C LYS A 257 17.54 13.28 35.78
N ILE A 258 18.83 12.95 35.89
CA ILE A 258 19.58 13.01 37.16
C ILE A 258 19.71 14.45 37.66
N GLU A 259 19.99 15.41 36.76
CA GLU A 259 20.08 16.83 37.14
C GLU A 259 18.75 17.37 37.69
N ASN A 260 17.63 17.07 37.04
CA ASN A 260 16.31 17.46 37.50
C ASN A 260 15.96 16.85 38.86
N ILE A 261 16.31 15.56 39.07
CA ILE A 261 16.13 14.88 40.35
C ILE A 261 16.95 15.56 41.44
N ASN A 262 18.24 15.80 41.20
CA ASN A 262 19.12 16.44 42.18
C ASN A 262 18.64 17.84 42.54
N TRP A 263 18.24 18.64 41.53
CA TRP A 263 17.68 19.97 41.75
C TRP A 263 16.38 19.91 42.58
N LEU A 264 15.48 18.99 42.27
CA LEU A 264 14.24 18.78 43.04
C LEU A 264 14.54 18.42 44.49
N LEU A 265 15.49 17.51 44.74
CA LEU A 265 15.87 17.07 46.09
C LEU A 265 16.61 18.16 46.90
N GLU A 266 17.35 19.04 46.24
CA GLU A 266 17.97 20.21 46.88
C GLU A 266 16.92 21.24 47.29
N LYS A 267 15.88 21.43 46.47
CA LYS A 267 14.84 22.46 46.68
C LYS A 267 13.68 21.99 47.56
N GLN A 268 13.31 20.71 47.49
CA GLN A 268 12.19 20.16 48.22
C GLN A 268 12.67 19.46 49.49
N SER A 269 12.37 20.05 50.65
CA SER A 269 12.77 19.55 51.96
C SER A 269 11.70 18.73 52.69
N GLU A 270 10.49 18.64 52.15
CA GLU A 270 9.32 18.07 52.82
C GLU A 270 8.85 16.78 52.13
N LEU A 271 8.45 15.80 52.94
CA LEU A 271 7.95 14.49 52.49
C LEU A 271 6.71 14.60 51.59
N ASP A 272 5.85 15.59 51.84
CA ASP A 272 4.65 15.83 51.04
C ASP A 272 4.98 16.24 49.60
N SER A 273 6.06 17.01 49.41
CA SER A 273 6.54 17.40 48.09
C SER A 273 7.10 16.20 47.30
N ILE A 274 7.81 15.29 47.97
CA ILE A 274 8.30 14.03 47.36
C ILE A 274 7.12 13.14 46.96
N ARG A 275 6.10 13.03 47.83
CA ARG A 275 4.88 12.27 47.54
C ARG A 275 4.13 12.83 46.33
N TYR A 276 4.03 14.15 46.23
CA TYR A 276 3.41 14.83 45.09
C TYR A 276 4.07 14.44 43.76
N VAL A 277 5.40 14.27 43.72
CA VAL A 277 6.11 13.83 42.51
C VAL A 277 5.70 12.41 42.09
N PHE A 278 5.60 11.47 43.04
CA PHE A 278 5.14 10.11 42.75
C PHE A 278 3.67 10.06 42.31
N ASP A 279 2.81 10.82 42.99
CA ASP A 279 1.38 10.92 42.64
C ASP A 279 1.21 11.53 41.23
N HIS A 280 2.00 12.55 40.89
CA HIS A 280 2.03 13.14 39.55
C HIS A 280 2.46 12.11 38.48
N MET A 281 3.57 11.40 38.69
CA MET A 281 4.04 10.36 37.75
C MET A 281 2.98 9.26 37.54
N LYS A 282 2.27 8.87 38.60
CA LYS A 282 1.16 7.91 38.49
C LYS A 282 0.00 8.47 37.67
N GLN A 283 -0.40 9.71 37.94
CA GLN A 283 -1.45 10.38 37.17
C GLN A 283 -1.06 10.54 35.69
N THR A 284 0.22 10.78 35.38
CA THR A 284 0.72 10.81 34.01
C THR A 284 0.57 9.46 33.31
N ILE A 285 0.87 8.34 33.99
CA ILE A 285 0.63 6.99 33.47
C ILE A 285 -0.85 6.79 33.17
N ASP A 286 -1.73 7.11 34.11
CA ASP A 286 -3.18 6.96 33.92
C ASP A 286 -3.66 7.76 32.69
N THR A 287 -3.16 9.00 32.54
CA THR A 287 -3.46 9.86 31.38
C THR A 287 -2.98 9.27 30.05
N ILE A 288 -1.84 8.58 30.03
CA ILE A 288 -1.32 7.92 28.82
C ILE A 288 -2.22 6.75 28.39
N TYR A 289 -2.76 6.00 29.35
CA TYR A 289 -3.66 4.88 29.03
C TYR A 289 -5.09 5.33 28.68
N ASP A 290 -5.50 6.52 29.11
CA ASP A 290 -6.77 7.14 28.71
C ASP A 290 -6.80 7.59 27.24
N GLU A 291 -5.64 7.74 26.59
CA GLU A 291 -5.55 8.02 25.14
C GLU A 291 -6.19 6.90 24.30
N PRO A 292 -6.62 7.17 23.05
CA PRO A 292 -7.11 6.12 22.15
C PRO A 292 -6.01 5.10 21.81
N SER A 293 -6.38 3.85 21.49
CA SER A 293 -5.43 2.80 21.07
C SER A 293 -4.82 3.07 19.69
N SER A 294 -5.55 3.79 18.83
CA SER A 294 -5.09 4.22 17.52
C SER A 294 -5.67 5.56 17.10
N VAL A 295 -4.99 6.20 16.15
CA VAL A 295 -5.40 7.47 15.53
C VAL A 295 -5.43 7.29 14.02
N GLU A 296 -6.52 7.75 13.39
CA GLU A 296 -6.69 7.68 11.94
C GLU A 296 -6.26 8.99 11.25
N ILE A 297 -5.49 8.86 10.18
CA ILE A 297 -5.00 9.97 9.37
C ILE A 297 -5.23 9.61 7.90
N GLY A 298 -6.44 9.93 7.40
CA GLY A 298 -6.85 9.64 6.03
C GLY A 298 -6.77 8.14 5.72
N PRO A 299 -5.82 7.67 4.88
CA PRO A 299 -5.64 6.24 4.59
C PRO A 299 -4.79 5.48 5.61
N LEU A 300 -4.32 6.10 6.69
CA LEU A 300 -3.45 5.48 7.68
C LEU A 300 -4.16 5.30 9.02
N GLU A 301 -3.94 4.16 9.66
CA GLU A 301 -4.20 3.95 11.08
C GLU A 301 -2.84 3.89 11.81
N ILE A 302 -2.65 4.75 12.79
CA ILE A 302 -1.45 4.77 13.65
C ILE A 302 -1.80 4.15 15.00
N GLN A 303 -1.23 2.99 15.30
CA GLN A 303 -1.33 2.36 16.61
C GLN A 303 -0.43 3.06 17.62
N LEU A 304 -0.96 3.22 18.83
CA LEU A 304 -0.27 3.88 19.93
C LEU A 304 0.10 2.93 21.06
N ASP A 305 -0.41 1.70 21.08
CA ASP A 305 -0.25 0.78 22.23
C ASP A 305 1.21 0.55 22.62
N GLU A 306 2.09 0.31 21.66
CA GLU A 306 3.52 0.10 21.92
C GLU A 306 4.20 1.38 22.42
N PHE A 307 3.88 2.52 21.81
CA PHE A 307 4.36 3.83 22.26
C PHE A 307 3.93 4.13 23.71
N LYS A 308 2.67 3.85 24.07
CA LYS A 308 2.17 4.02 25.44
C LYS A 308 2.93 3.16 26.43
N GLU A 309 3.19 1.90 26.08
CA GLU A 309 3.96 1.02 26.95
C GLU A 309 5.40 1.54 27.12
N SER A 310 6.05 1.99 26.05
CA SER A 310 7.38 2.61 26.15
C SER A 310 7.38 3.85 27.05
N LEU A 311 6.36 4.72 26.95
CA LEU A 311 6.24 5.87 27.86
C LEU A 311 6.07 5.44 29.32
N ARG A 312 5.26 4.40 29.57
CA ARG A 312 5.08 3.86 30.91
C ARG A 312 6.40 3.32 31.47
N GLU A 313 7.16 2.57 30.69
CA GLU A 313 8.47 2.05 31.09
C GLU A 313 9.44 3.18 31.43
N GLU A 314 9.44 4.27 30.65
CA GLU A 314 10.23 5.46 30.93
C GLU A 314 9.84 6.14 32.25
N ILE A 315 8.54 6.28 32.53
CA ILE A 315 8.07 6.83 33.82
C ILE A 315 8.46 5.92 34.99
N ILE A 316 8.38 4.60 34.84
CA ILE A 316 8.81 3.66 35.88
C ILE A 316 10.31 3.80 36.14
N SER A 317 11.11 3.93 35.08
CA SER A 317 12.55 4.21 35.19
C SER A 317 12.81 5.51 35.96
N TRP A 318 12.06 6.58 35.66
CA TRP A 318 12.10 7.84 36.41
C TRP A 318 11.74 7.67 37.89
N GLN A 319 10.69 6.91 38.20
CA GLN A 319 10.27 6.64 39.58
C GLN A 319 11.39 5.94 40.37
N ILE A 320 12.06 4.96 39.76
CA ILE A 320 13.17 4.23 40.38
C ILE A 320 14.36 5.16 40.63
N LEU A 321 14.74 5.97 39.64
CA LEU A 321 15.84 6.93 39.75
C LEU A 321 15.56 7.97 40.85
N PHE A 322 14.34 8.51 40.89
CA PHE A 322 13.94 9.46 41.90
C PHE A 322 13.93 8.84 43.30
N ALA A 323 13.38 7.62 43.45
CA ALA A 323 13.40 6.89 44.72
C ALA A 323 14.84 6.66 45.23
N ASN A 324 15.76 6.25 44.35
CA ASN A 324 17.17 6.07 44.69
C ASN A 324 17.81 7.41 45.10
N GLY A 325 17.54 8.50 44.38
CA GLY A 325 18.00 9.84 44.74
C GLY A 325 17.54 10.27 46.14
N VAL A 326 16.27 10.04 46.48
CA VAL A 326 15.72 10.31 47.83
C VAL A 326 16.47 9.52 48.90
N LEU A 327 16.66 8.21 48.69
CA LEU A 327 17.38 7.33 49.61
C LEU A 327 18.85 7.73 49.78
N GLU A 328 19.47 8.21 48.70
CA GLU A 328 20.87 8.63 48.71
C GLU A 328 21.10 10.04 49.25
N SER A 329 20.02 10.81 49.48
CA SER A 329 20.11 12.19 49.94
C SER A 329 20.90 12.31 51.25
N SER A 330 21.74 13.35 51.30
CA SER A 330 22.64 13.61 52.43
C SER A 330 21.89 13.78 53.75
N LYS A 331 20.67 14.32 53.74
CA LYS A 331 19.83 14.47 54.94
C LYS A 331 19.44 13.13 55.54
N LEU A 332 19.03 12.14 54.74
CA LEU A 332 18.60 10.83 55.23
C LEU A 332 19.81 10.01 55.70
N LYS A 333 20.91 10.04 54.94
CA LYS A 333 22.20 9.45 55.35
C LYS A 333 22.73 10.09 56.65
N TYR A 334 22.65 11.42 56.78
CA TYR A 334 23.07 12.13 57.98
C TYR A 334 22.17 11.83 59.18
N LEU A 335 20.84 11.78 59.01
CA LEU A 335 19.92 11.39 60.07
C LEU A 335 20.17 9.96 60.54
N CYS A 336 20.34 9.00 59.63
CA CYS A 336 20.70 7.63 59.99
C CYS A 336 22.03 7.57 60.75
N LYS A 337 23.04 8.32 60.29
CA LYS A 337 24.35 8.40 60.96
C LYS A 337 24.25 9.06 62.33
N TYR A 338 23.52 10.16 62.47
CA TYR A 338 23.30 10.88 63.71
C TYR A 338 22.53 10.03 64.72
N ILE A 339 21.46 9.34 64.28
CA ILE A 339 20.72 8.40 65.12
C ILE A 339 21.64 7.27 65.58
N ALA A 340 22.43 6.67 64.69
CA ALA A 340 23.37 5.61 65.04
C ALA A 340 24.45 6.10 66.03
N GLU A 341 25.00 7.30 65.85
CA GLU A 341 25.94 7.92 66.77
C GLU A 341 25.30 8.18 68.14
N LYS A 342 24.08 8.72 68.18
CA LYS A 342 23.34 8.95 69.43
C LYS A 342 22.93 7.65 70.11
N TYR A 343 22.52 6.63 69.37
CA TYR A 343 22.21 5.31 69.92
C TYR A 343 23.46 4.64 70.48
N ASN A 344 24.62 4.76 69.81
CA ASN A 344 25.89 4.25 70.33
C ASN A 344 26.33 4.97 71.62
N ILE A 345 26.06 6.28 71.73
CA ILE A 345 26.31 7.06 72.97
C ILE A 345 25.35 6.62 74.09
N ILE A 346 24.08 6.33 73.78
CA ILE A 346 23.07 5.90 74.77
C ILE A 346 23.26 4.42 75.18
N ALA A 347 23.70 3.56 74.26
CA ALA A 347 23.99 2.15 74.50
C ALA A 347 25.36 1.93 75.18
N SER A 348 26.20 2.97 75.24
CA SER A 348 27.48 2.99 75.95
C SER A 348 27.47 4.02 77.10
N PRO A 349 26.57 3.94 78.09
CA PRO A 349 26.61 4.87 79.21
C PRO A 349 27.72 4.41 80.17
N ASN A 350 28.88 5.07 80.08
CA ASN A 350 30.06 5.00 80.95
C ASN A 350 30.87 3.69 80.93
N GLN A 351 32.07 3.77 80.34
CA GLN A 351 33.28 3.32 81.03
C GLN A 351 33.95 4.53 81.68
#